data_AF-A0AAV5F752-F1
#
_entry.id   AF-A0AAV5F752-F1
#
_cell.length_a   1.000
_cell.length_b   1.000
_cell.length_c   1.000
_cell.angle_alpha   90.00
_cell.angle_beta   90.00
_cell.angle_gamma   90.00
#
_symmetry.space_group_name_H-M   'P 1'
#
loop_
_entity.id
_entity.type
_entity.pdbx_description
1 polymer ?
#
loop_
_entity_poly.entity_id
_entity_poly.type
_entity_poly.pdbx_seq_one_letter_code
_entity_poly.pdbx_strand_id
1 'polypeptide(L)'
;MVKVSAYLLGEYGHLLARRPGCSPKELFAIINDKFPTVSTSTVAILLSSYAKILMHTQPPDVALQQQILTIFKKYESYIDVEIQQRSVEYFELIRKGSALADVLAEMPKFPERESALLKKAEDAEVDTAEQSAIKLRSQQQTSSALVVADHPPANGSAPVANHLTLVKMPSQTIPDIQERSMTYEEAPIPPVDTPIENGAPLEVENKSTSVPEVNIERKAEPPSTSHSASPADLLADLLGPLAIEGPPPVEQHPAQGLDVNQSPVGDLALATLEDQTNSVQPIVNVEEKFHILCTKDSGVLYEDPHIQIGLKAEWRAHHGRLVLFLGNKNTSPLMSVRALILPPSHFKMELASVPDTIPPRAQVQVPLEVANLRASRDVAVLDFSYTFGTAMVDAKLRLPVVLNKFLQPITLTPEEFFPQWKALTVHSLKVQEVIKGVKPMPLPEMANLFMSLHLAVTPGLDNNPNNLVACTTFFSEATRAMLCLVRVETDPQDRTQLRLTVASGDQNLTFELKEFIKEHLIDMPRTQAAPSPAPVQPQLAAAAPATYNDPGAMLAGLL
;
A
#
# COMPACT_ATOMS: atom_id res chain seq x y z
N MET A 1 -3.85 5.09 -15.83
CA MET A 1 -4.99 4.78 -14.93
C MET A 1 -6.29 4.56 -15.67
N VAL A 2 -6.93 5.57 -16.29
CA VAL A 2 -8.31 5.46 -16.86
C VAL A 2 -8.57 4.20 -17.70
N LYS A 3 -7.66 3.79 -18.61
CA LYS A 3 -7.79 2.54 -19.39
C LYS A 3 -8.03 1.29 -18.52
N VAL A 4 -7.25 1.15 -17.45
CA VAL A 4 -7.31 -0.01 -16.53
C VAL A 4 -8.60 0.04 -15.71
N SER A 5 -8.92 1.22 -15.16
CA SER A 5 -10.15 1.43 -14.39
C SER A 5 -11.41 1.16 -15.22
N ALA A 6 -11.45 1.64 -16.47
CA ALA A 6 -12.56 1.41 -17.39
C ALA A 6 -12.76 -0.09 -17.71
N TYR A 7 -11.67 -0.80 -18.01
CA TYR A 7 -11.72 -2.24 -18.26
C TYR A 7 -12.25 -3.00 -17.03
N LEU A 8 -11.65 -2.77 -15.86
CA LEU A 8 -12.05 -3.45 -14.61
C LEU A 8 -13.49 -3.14 -14.19
N LEU A 9 -13.95 -1.89 -14.33
CA LEU A 9 -15.33 -1.52 -14.02
C LEU A 9 -16.33 -2.04 -15.07
N GLY A 10 -15.91 -2.23 -16.32
CA GLY A 10 -16.70 -2.90 -17.36
C GLY A 10 -16.93 -4.38 -17.06
N GLU A 11 -15.88 -5.12 -16.70
CA GLU A 11 -15.98 -6.54 -16.33
C GLU A 11 -16.65 -6.76 -14.97
N TYR A 12 -16.19 -6.07 -13.93
CA TYR A 12 -16.48 -6.41 -12.52
C TYR A 12 -17.35 -5.37 -11.79
N GLY A 13 -17.74 -4.26 -12.43
CA GLY A 13 -18.53 -3.21 -11.78
C GLY A 13 -19.86 -3.69 -11.22
N HIS A 14 -20.45 -4.72 -11.82
CA HIS A 14 -21.69 -5.36 -11.36
C HIS A 14 -21.56 -5.99 -9.96
N LEU A 15 -20.36 -6.44 -9.55
CA LEU A 15 -20.10 -6.97 -8.21
C LEU A 15 -20.15 -5.87 -7.13
N LEU A 16 -19.99 -4.60 -7.53
CA LEU A 16 -20.00 -3.44 -6.62
C LEU A 16 -21.41 -2.90 -6.34
N ALA A 17 -22.44 -3.37 -7.05
CA ALA A 17 -23.80 -2.83 -7.01
C ALA A 17 -24.49 -2.86 -5.61
N ARG A 18 -23.95 -3.63 -4.65
CA ARG A 18 -24.41 -3.66 -3.26
C ARG A 18 -23.80 -2.58 -2.37
N ARG A 19 -22.83 -1.80 -2.86
CA ARG A 19 -22.19 -0.70 -2.12
C ARG A 19 -22.90 0.62 -2.42
N PRO A 20 -23.15 1.48 -1.42
CA PRO A 20 -23.66 2.84 -1.67
C PRO A 20 -22.65 3.62 -2.53
N GLY A 21 -23.14 4.42 -3.47
CA GLY A 21 -22.30 5.17 -4.41
C GLY A 21 -21.69 4.37 -5.56
N CYS A 22 -22.05 3.09 -5.73
CA CYS A 22 -21.51 2.19 -6.75
C CYS A 22 -22.58 1.62 -7.69
N SER A 23 -23.71 2.32 -7.88
CA SER A 23 -24.74 1.90 -8.85
C SER A 23 -24.21 1.97 -10.30
N PRO A 24 -24.78 1.19 -11.25
CA PRO A 24 -24.37 1.23 -12.66
C PRO A 24 -24.38 2.65 -13.27
N LYS A 25 -25.31 3.50 -12.84
CA LYS A 25 -25.44 4.90 -13.25
C LYS A 25 -24.33 5.80 -12.70
N GLU A 26 -23.91 5.59 -11.46
CA GLU A 26 -22.78 6.31 -10.85
C GLU A 26 -21.45 5.84 -11.47
N LEU A 27 -21.27 4.54 -11.68
CA LEU A 27 -20.11 3.99 -12.38
C LEU A 27 -20.00 4.54 -13.81
N PHE A 28 -21.12 4.59 -14.55
CA PHE A 28 -21.17 5.25 -15.85
C PHE A 28 -20.79 6.73 -15.75
N ALA A 29 -21.35 7.49 -14.81
CA ALA A 29 -21.07 8.92 -14.65
C ALA A 29 -19.59 9.20 -14.37
N ILE A 30 -18.95 8.45 -13.46
CA ILE A 30 -17.53 8.57 -13.12
C ILE A 30 -16.63 8.29 -14.34
N ILE A 31 -16.98 7.26 -15.13
CA ILE A 31 -16.22 6.88 -16.33
C ILE A 31 -16.44 7.90 -17.45
N ASN A 32 -17.67 8.39 -17.61
CA ASN A 32 -18.06 9.38 -18.63
C ASN A 32 -17.51 10.79 -18.36
N ASP A 33 -17.33 11.18 -17.11
CA ASP A 33 -16.64 12.44 -16.74
C ASP A 33 -15.22 12.51 -17.34
N LYS A 34 -14.51 11.38 -17.43
CA LYS A 34 -13.16 11.33 -18.01
C LYS A 34 -13.14 11.22 -19.54
N PHE A 35 -14.26 10.85 -20.16
CA PHE A 35 -14.39 10.58 -21.59
C PHE A 35 -13.86 11.71 -22.52
N PRO A 36 -14.04 13.02 -22.23
CA PRO A 36 -13.51 14.10 -23.07
C PRO A 36 -11.97 14.26 -23.02
N THR A 37 -11.30 13.67 -22.03
CA THR A 37 -9.89 13.97 -21.69
C THR A 37 -8.90 12.86 -22.06
N VAL A 38 -9.38 11.78 -22.69
CA VAL A 38 -8.59 10.58 -22.95
C VAL A 38 -8.25 10.38 -24.44
N SER A 39 -7.22 9.57 -24.70
CA SER A 39 -6.82 9.19 -26.07
C SER A 39 -7.83 8.27 -26.75
N THR A 40 -7.82 8.22 -28.09
CA THR A 40 -8.72 7.37 -28.91
C THR A 40 -8.72 5.90 -28.50
N SER A 41 -7.53 5.31 -28.32
CA SER A 41 -7.37 3.95 -27.79
C SER A 41 -7.98 3.73 -26.39
N THR A 42 -8.18 4.79 -25.61
CA THR A 42 -8.94 4.74 -24.34
C THR A 42 -10.43 4.83 -24.59
N VAL A 43 -10.88 5.72 -25.48
CA VAL A 43 -12.31 5.85 -25.88
C VAL A 43 -12.87 4.50 -26.34
N ALA A 44 -12.14 3.76 -27.18
CA ALA A 44 -12.53 2.43 -27.61
C ALA A 44 -12.83 1.46 -26.44
N ILE A 45 -12.04 1.52 -25.36
CA ILE A 45 -12.25 0.73 -24.13
C ILE A 45 -13.47 1.23 -23.36
N LEU A 46 -13.63 2.56 -23.20
CA LEU A 46 -14.78 3.17 -22.51
C LEU A 46 -16.11 2.77 -23.15
N LEU A 47 -16.17 2.72 -24.49
CA LEU A 47 -17.34 2.27 -25.24
C LEU A 47 -17.71 0.81 -24.93
N SER A 48 -16.72 -0.08 -24.82
CA SER A 48 -16.92 -1.47 -24.40
C SER A 48 -17.40 -1.57 -22.95
N SER A 49 -16.85 -0.76 -22.05
CA SER A 49 -17.29 -0.67 -20.66
C SER A 49 -18.76 -0.24 -20.57
N TYR A 50 -19.21 0.73 -21.38
CA TYR A 50 -20.61 1.16 -21.41
C TYR A 50 -21.57 0.05 -21.85
N ALA A 51 -21.18 -0.76 -22.85
CA ALA A 51 -21.97 -1.90 -23.29
C ALA A 51 -22.10 -2.97 -22.18
N LYS A 52 -21.00 -3.27 -21.46
CA LYS A 52 -21.03 -4.22 -20.33
C LYS A 52 -21.80 -3.69 -19.12
N ILE A 53 -21.70 -2.40 -18.79
CA ILE A 53 -22.51 -1.77 -17.72
C ILE A 53 -24.01 -1.92 -18.03
N LEU A 54 -24.45 -1.71 -19.27
CA LEU A 54 -25.84 -1.92 -19.65
C LEU A 54 -26.27 -3.40 -19.58
N MET A 55 -25.43 -4.33 -20.03
CA MET A 55 -25.71 -5.76 -19.93
C MET A 55 -26.01 -6.18 -18.48
N HIS A 56 -25.19 -5.73 -17.54
CA HIS A 56 -25.35 -6.04 -16.12
C HIS A 56 -26.44 -5.23 -15.38
N THR A 57 -27.03 -4.20 -16.00
CA THR A 57 -28.07 -3.38 -15.36
C THR A 57 -29.42 -4.08 -15.45
N GLN A 58 -29.76 -4.86 -14.41
CA GLN A 58 -31.04 -5.56 -14.29
C GLN A 58 -31.76 -5.14 -12.99
N PRO A 59 -33.02 -4.65 -13.05
CA PRO A 59 -33.82 -4.39 -14.26
C PRO A 59 -33.25 -3.24 -15.12
N PRO A 60 -33.58 -3.15 -16.42
CA PRO A 60 -33.02 -2.13 -17.31
C PRO A 60 -33.36 -0.69 -16.90
N ASP A 61 -32.34 0.15 -16.69
CA ASP A 61 -32.51 1.60 -16.53
C ASP A 61 -32.60 2.26 -17.93
N VAL A 62 -33.83 2.60 -18.33
CA VAL A 62 -34.14 3.25 -19.61
C VAL A 62 -33.42 4.60 -19.75
N ALA A 63 -33.23 5.37 -18.67
CA ALA A 63 -32.56 6.67 -18.75
C ALA A 63 -31.05 6.50 -19.00
N LEU A 64 -30.41 5.56 -18.30
CA LEU A 64 -29.01 5.19 -18.52
C LEU A 64 -28.80 4.62 -19.94
N GLN A 65 -29.71 3.75 -20.40
CA GLN A 65 -29.68 3.18 -21.73
C GLN A 65 -29.76 4.27 -22.82
N GLN A 66 -30.66 5.25 -22.70
CA GLN A 66 -30.75 6.34 -23.67
C GLN A 66 -29.51 7.25 -23.68
N GLN A 67 -28.90 7.51 -22.51
CA GLN A 67 -27.64 8.27 -22.43
C GLN A 67 -26.50 7.56 -23.19
N ILE A 68 -26.31 6.26 -22.94
CA ILE A 68 -25.27 5.46 -23.59
C ILE A 68 -25.54 5.26 -25.09
N LEU A 69 -26.79 4.99 -25.51
CA LEU A 69 -27.16 4.91 -26.92
C LEU A 69 -26.96 6.24 -27.66
N THR A 70 -27.15 7.38 -26.99
CA THR A 70 -26.85 8.71 -27.54
C THR A 70 -25.36 8.90 -27.78
N ILE A 71 -24.50 8.38 -26.88
CA ILE A 71 -23.04 8.37 -27.08
C ILE A 71 -22.68 7.50 -28.27
N PHE A 72 -23.14 6.25 -28.35
CA PHE A 72 -22.82 5.39 -29.51
C PHE A 72 -23.28 6.02 -30.83
N LYS A 73 -24.48 6.59 -30.90
CA LYS A 73 -24.96 7.30 -32.09
C LYS A 73 -24.10 8.53 -32.46
N LYS A 74 -23.54 9.23 -31.46
CA LYS A 74 -22.62 10.36 -31.70
C LYS A 74 -21.30 9.92 -32.34
N TYR A 75 -20.86 8.69 -32.09
CA TYR A 75 -19.58 8.13 -32.59
C TYR A 75 -19.74 7.21 -33.83
N GLU A 76 -20.96 7.06 -34.35
CA GLU A 76 -21.31 6.29 -35.57
C GLU A 76 -20.57 6.77 -36.84
N SER A 77 -20.18 8.05 -36.89
CA SER A 77 -19.47 8.69 -38.01
C SER A 77 -18.07 9.20 -37.61
N TYR A 78 -17.49 8.61 -36.56
CA TYR A 78 -16.18 9.03 -36.05
C TYR A 78 -15.03 8.61 -36.99
N ILE A 79 -13.98 9.43 -37.06
CA ILE A 79 -12.86 9.25 -38.02
C ILE A 79 -11.96 8.04 -37.72
N ASP A 80 -11.93 7.59 -36.46
CA ASP A 80 -11.19 6.39 -36.03
C ASP A 80 -12.08 5.16 -36.21
N VAL A 81 -11.64 4.24 -37.08
CA VAL A 81 -12.41 3.06 -37.51
C VAL A 81 -12.74 2.13 -36.35
N GLU A 82 -11.89 2.01 -35.33
CA GLU A 82 -12.14 1.11 -34.20
C GLU A 82 -13.19 1.70 -33.24
N ILE A 83 -13.16 3.01 -33.01
CA ILE A 83 -14.22 3.73 -32.29
C ILE A 83 -15.54 3.67 -33.07
N GLN A 84 -15.48 3.87 -34.40
CA GLN A 84 -16.65 3.83 -35.27
C GLN A 84 -17.33 2.45 -35.22
N GLN A 85 -16.56 1.38 -35.49
CA GLN A 85 -17.06 0.01 -35.54
C GLN A 85 -17.71 -0.39 -34.21
N ARG A 86 -17.02 -0.17 -33.08
CA ARG A 86 -17.55 -0.46 -31.74
C ARG A 86 -18.85 0.30 -31.45
N SER A 87 -18.94 1.56 -31.89
CA SER A 87 -20.14 2.39 -31.68
C SER A 87 -21.35 1.86 -32.45
N VAL A 88 -21.17 1.52 -33.73
CA VAL A 88 -22.21 0.93 -34.57
C VAL A 88 -22.65 -0.43 -34.02
N GLU A 89 -21.69 -1.32 -33.74
CA GLU A 89 -21.98 -2.68 -33.27
C GLU A 89 -22.67 -2.70 -31.91
N TYR A 90 -22.22 -1.91 -30.92
CA TYR A 90 -22.85 -1.88 -29.61
C TYR A 90 -24.25 -1.24 -29.65
N PHE A 91 -24.46 -0.20 -30.47
CA PHE A 91 -25.79 0.41 -30.66
C PHE A 91 -26.83 -0.59 -31.17
N GLU A 92 -26.44 -1.49 -32.08
CA GLU A 92 -27.31 -2.56 -32.58
C GLU A 92 -27.38 -3.77 -31.65
N LEU A 93 -26.26 -4.17 -31.03
CA LEU A 93 -26.21 -5.34 -30.13
C LEU A 93 -27.10 -5.15 -28.90
N ILE A 94 -27.13 -3.94 -28.31
CA ILE A 94 -27.98 -3.62 -27.15
C ILE A 94 -29.47 -3.73 -27.47
N ARG A 95 -29.88 -3.61 -28.74
CA ARG A 95 -31.27 -3.81 -29.18
C ARG A 95 -31.66 -5.28 -29.33
N LYS A 96 -30.69 -6.21 -29.36
CA LYS A 96 -30.92 -7.65 -29.59
C LYS A 96 -31.29 -8.44 -28.31
N GLY A 97 -31.45 -7.76 -27.18
CA GLY A 97 -32.00 -8.36 -25.96
C GLY A 97 -31.10 -9.45 -25.39
N SER A 98 -31.61 -10.69 -25.28
CA SER A 98 -30.91 -11.81 -24.63
C SER A 98 -29.53 -12.12 -25.23
N ALA A 99 -29.34 -11.94 -26.54
CA ALA A 99 -28.06 -12.16 -27.21
C ALA A 99 -26.94 -11.22 -26.73
N LEU A 100 -27.25 -10.12 -26.04
CA LEU A 100 -26.26 -9.22 -25.43
C LEU A 100 -25.46 -9.93 -24.33
N ALA A 101 -26.12 -10.78 -23.52
CA ALA A 101 -25.52 -11.44 -22.37
C ALA A 101 -24.50 -12.50 -22.78
N ASP A 102 -24.80 -13.29 -23.80
CA ASP A 102 -23.91 -14.34 -24.31
C ASP A 102 -22.67 -13.75 -24.99
N VAL A 103 -22.82 -12.63 -25.71
CA VAL A 103 -21.73 -11.98 -26.46
C VAL A 103 -20.80 -11.16 -25.56
N LEU A 104 -21.32 -10.55 -24.49
CA LEU A 104 -20.55 -9.70 -23.58
C LEU A 104 -20.25 -10.37 -22.21
N ALA A 105 -20.32 -11.70 -22.16
CA ALA A 105 -19.99 -12.50 -20.98
C ALA A 105 -18.59 -12.19 -20.39
N GLU A 106 -18.36 -12.66 -19.17
CA GLU A 106 -17.07 -12.47 -18.47
C GLU A 106 -15.93 -13.09 -19.29
N MET A 107 -14.84 -12.33 -19.44
CA MET A 107 -13.68 -12.79 -20.21
C MET A 107 -13.04 -14.02 -19.54
N PRO A 108 -12.74 -15.10 -20.29
CA PRO A 108 -12.04 -16.24 -19.74
C PRO A 108 -10.65 -15.83 -19.25
N LYS A 109 -10.15 -16.53 -18.22
CA LYS A 109 -8.80 -16.31 -17.70
C LYS A 109 -7.78 -16.39 -18.84
N PHE A 110 -6.88 -15.41 -18.91
CA PHE A 110 -5.77 -15.47 -19.85
C PHE A 110 -4.95 -16.74 -19.61
N PRO A 111 -4.56 -17.47 -20.67
CA PRO A 111 -3.68 -18.62 -20.52
C PRO A 111 -2.31 -18.17 -20.02
N GLU A 112 -1.64 -19.03 -19.26
CA GLU A 112 -0.25 -18.81 -18.87
C GLU A 112 0.64 -18.69 -20.11
N ARG A 113 1.45 -17.63 -20.15
CA ARG A 113 2.33 -17.27 -21.25
C ARG A 113 3.59 -16.63 -20.69
N GLU A 114 4.69 -16.75 -21.44
CA GLU A 114 5.90 -15.97 -21.19
C GLU A 114 5.56 -14.47 -21.11
N SER A 115 6.18 -13.78 -20.17
CA SER A 115 5.82 -12.39 -19.88
C SER A 115 6.22 -11.45 -21.01
N ALA A 116 5.22 -10.91 -21.71
CA ALA A 116 5.40 -9.86 -22.71
C ALA A 116 6.03 -8.57 -22.12
N LEU A 117 6.07 -8.41 -20.80
CA LEU A 117 6.79 -7.34 -20.12
C LEU A 117 8.28 -7.67 -19.95
N LEU A 118 8.65 -8.93 -19.65
CA LEU A 118 10.05 -9.36 -19.62
C LEU A 118 10.65 -9.24 -21.03
N LYS A 119 9.97 -9.76 -22.05
CA LYS A 119 10.42 -9.64 -23.44
C LYS A 119 10.61 -8.18 -23.88
N LYS A 120 9.71 -7.27 -23.49
CA LYS A 120 9.87 -5.83 -23.76
C LYS A 120 11.00 -5.17 -22.96
N ALA A 121 11.34 -5.68 -21.78
CA ALA A 121 12.49 -5.21 -21.03
C ALA A 121 13.80 -5.67 -21.71
N GLU A 122 13.87 -6.94 -22.12
CA GLU A 122 14.97 -7.49 -22.92
C GLU A 122 15.18 -6.68 -24.22
N ASP A 123 14.10 -6.46 -25.00
CA ASP A 123 14.14 -5.65 -26.23
C ASP A 123 14.65 -4.21 -25.96
N ALA A 124 14.24 -3.58 -24.85
CA ALA A 124 14.63 -2.22 -24.49
C ALA A 124 16.06 -2.09 -23.94
N GLU A 125 16.58 -3.11 -23.26
CA GLU A 125 17.98 -3.17 -22.83
C GLU A 125 18.93 -3.30 -24.04
N VAL A 126 18.56 -4.12 -25.03
CA VAL A 126 19.31 -4.26 -26.29
C VAL A 126 19.39 -2.92 -27.04
N ASP A 127 18.26 -2.22 -27.18
CA ASP A 127 18.17 -0.94 -27.91
C ASP A 127 19.05 0.15 -27.26
N THR A 128 19.14 0.15 -25.93
CA THR A 128 19.94 1.15 -25.18
C THR A 128 21.45 0.89 -25.28
N ALA A 129 21.86 -0.39 -25.31
CA ALA A 129 23.25 -0.80 -25.41
C ALA A 129 23.83 -0.60 -26.83
N GLU A 130 23.11 -1.02 -27.88
CA GLU A 130 23.62 -0.93 -29.26
C GLU A 130 23.62 0.51 -29.80
N GLN A 131 22.59 1.31 -29.55
CA GLN A 131 22.53 2.70 -30.03
C GLN A 131 23.71 3.53 -29.49
N SER A 132 24.14 3.27 -28.25
CA SER A 132 25.31 3.91 -27.63
C SER A 132 26.63 3.50 -28.31
N ALA A 133 26.79 2.20 -28.60
CA ALA A 133 27.98 1.67 -29.25
C ALA A 133 28.12 2.13 -30.72
N ILE A 134 27.01 2.24 -31.45
CA ILE A 134 26.99 2.68 -32.86
C ILE A 134 27.27 4.19 -32.98
N LYS A 135 26.78 5.01 -32.04
CA LYS A 135 27.10 6.45 -31.99
C LYS A 135 28.58 6.71 -31.71
N LEU A 136 29.21 5.97 -30.80
CA LEU A 136 30.66 6.09 -30.57
C LEU A 136 31.50 5.62 -31.77
N ARG A 137 31.11 4.51 -32.43
CA ARG A 137 31.83 4.01 -33.61
C ARG A 137 31.74 4.94 -34.82
N SER A 138 30.58 5.56 -35.05
CA SER A 138 30.38 6.48 -36.18
C SER A 138 31.10 7.83 -36.02
N GLN A 139 31.39 8.28 -34.79
CA GLN A 139 32.15 9.51 -34.56
C GLN A 139 33.68 9.36 -34.68
N GLN A 140 34.23 8.14 -34.70
CA GLN A 140 35.68 7.91 -34.79
C GLN A 140 36.21 7.62 -36.22
N GLN A 141 35.34 7.50 -37.24
CA GLN A 141 35.75 7.30 -38.63
C GLN A 141 35.42 8.51 -39.53
N THR A 142 36.06 9.65 -39.27
CA THR A 142 36.14 10.77 -40.24
C THR A 142 37.57 11.30 -40.37
N SER A 143 38.44 10.53 -41.04
CA SER A 143 39.72 11.02 -41.56
C SER A 143 40.21 10.11 -42.70
N SER A 144 39.67 10.31 -43.90
CA SER A 144 40.19 9.73 -45.13
C SER A 144 41.18 10.70 -45.76
N ALA A 145 42.48 10.46 -45.57
CA ALA A 145 43.53 11.11 -46.36
C ALA A 145 43.96 10.16 -47.49
N LEU A 146 43.67 10.51 -48.75
CA LEU A 146 44.22 9.81 -49.90
C LEU A 146 45.73 10.06 -50.00
N VAL A 147 46.52 9.00 -50.15
CA VAL A 147 47.83 9.07 -50.81
C VAL A 147 47.92 7.92 -51.82
N VAL A 148 48.53 8.24 -52.97
CA VAL A 148 48.52 7.47 -54.22
C VAL A 148 49.48 6.27 -54.16
N ALA A 149 49.21 5.26 -54.97
CA ALA A 149 49.99 4.02 -55.07
C ALA A 149 51.37 4.19 -55.71
N ASP A 150 52.29 3.25 -55.43
CA ASP A 150 53.11 2.63 -56.48
C ASP A 150 53.69 1.25 -56.06
N HIS A 151 54.19 0.47 -57.03
CA HIS A 151 54.57 -0.95 -56.87
C HIS A 151 56.12 -1.18 -56.88
N PRO A 152 56.68 -2.42 -56.83
CA PRO A 152 57.89 -2.74 -56.03
C PRO A 152 59.22 -2.78 -56.83
N PRO A 153 60.33 -3.17 -56.17
CA PRO A 153 60.96 -4.44 -56.60
C PRO A 153 61.49 -5.35 -55.46
N ALA A 154 61.98 -6.54 -55.85
CA ALA A 154 62.28 -7.69 -54.99
C ALA A 154 63.75 -7.84 -54.57
N ASN A 155 64.01 -8.52 -53.43
CA ASN A 155 64.88 -9.71 -53.34
C ASN A 155 64.98 -10.27 -51.90
N GLY A 156 65.30 -11.56 -51.75
CA GLY A 156 65.78 -12.16 -50.48
C GLY A 156 64.99 -13.38 -50.00
N SER A 157 65.64 -14.55 -49.94
CA SER A 157 65.04 -15.86 -49.63
C SER A 157 65.03 -16.21 -48.13
N ALA A 158 64.05 -17.04 -47.73
CA ALA A 158 63.95 -17.74 -46.44
C ALA A 158 65.03 -18.87 -46.29
N PRO A 159 65.08 -19.72 -45.24
CA PRO A 159 63.99 -20.46 -44.56
C PRO A 159 63.92 -20.14 -43.04
N VAL A 160 63.11 -20.74 -42.14
CA VAL A 160 62.12 -21.86 -42.10
C VAL A 160 61.00 -21.44 -41.08
N ALA A 161 59.82 -22.03 -40.87
CA ALA A 161 59.13 -23.24 -41.38
C ALA A 161 57.59 -23.11 -41.22
N ASN A 162 56.85 -24.17 -41.56
CA ASN A 162 55.53 -24.58 -41.05
C ASN A 162 54.36 -23.56 -41.08
N HIS A 163 53.91 -23.34 -42.32
CA HIS A 163 52.50 -23.20 -42.75
C HIS A 163 51.44 -23.83 -41.80
N LEU A 164 50.26 -23.24 -41.53
CA LEU A 164 49.13 -22.88 -42.45
C LEU A 164 48.50 -24.13 -43.12
N THR A 165 47.18 -24.29 -43.31
CA THR A 165 46.17 -23.28 -43.68
C THR A 165 44.72 -23.75 -43.42
N LEU A 166 43.77 -22.80 -43.40
CA LEU A 166 42.31 -22.96 -43.44
C LEU A 166 41.78 -23.23 -44.87
N VAL A 167 40.87 -24.21 -45.09
CA VAL A 167 40.04 -24.30 -46.33
C VAL A 167 38.60 -24.84 -46.13
N LYS A 168 37.63 -23.92 -46.28
CA LYS A 168 36.30 -23.94 -46.93
C LYS A 168 35.61 -25.27 -47.44
N MET A 169 34.40 -25.55 -46.92
CA MET A 169 33.09 -25.97 -47.55
C MET A 169 33.04 -26.77 -48.88
N PRO A 170 32.13 -27.77 -49.07
CA PRO A 170 30.75 -27.50 -49.54
C PRO A 170 29.62 -28.51 -49.15
N SER A 171 28.38 -28.25 -49.62
CA SER A 171 27.11 -28.99 -49.34
C SER A 171 26.71 -30.04 -50.40
N GLN A 172 25.88 -31.05 -50.05
CA GLN A 172 24.53 -31.30 -50.65
C GLN A 172 23.79 -32.60 -50.21
N THR A 173 22.45 -32.50 -50.14
CA THR A 173 21.37 -33.51 -50.34
C THR A 173 21.02 -34.61 -49.29
N ILE A 174 19.71 -34.94 -49.29
CA ILE A 174 18.90 -35.75 -48.34
C ILE A 174 18.54 -37.11 -48.99
N PRO A 175 18.01 -38.12 -48.24
CA PRO A 175 16.55 -38.33 -48.23
C PRO A 175 15.95 -38.77 -46.87
N ASP A 176 14.61 -38.76 -46.79
CA ASP A 176 13.75 -39.01 -45.62
C ASP A 176 13.79 -40.45 -45.05
N ILE A 177 13.29 -40.63 -43.81
CA ILE A 177 12.18 -41.55 -43.46
C ILE A 177 11.64 -41.29 -42.02
N GLN A 178 10.40 -40.83 -41.99
CA GLN A 178 9.23 -41.15 -41.15
C GLN A 178 9.29 -41.45 -39.62
N GLU A 179 8.25 -40.94 -38.97
CA GLU A 179 7.86 -40.99 -37.56
C GLU A 179 7.64 -42.40 -36.96
N ARG A 180 7.83 -42.54 -35.64
CA ARG A 180 6.86 -43.27 -34.81
C ARG A 180 6.82 -42.80 -33.35
N SER A 181 5.59 -42.65 -32.84
CA SER A 181 5.26 -42.29 -31.46
C SER A 181 5.51 -43.42 -30.46
N MET A 182 5.81 -43.07 -29.19
CA MET A 182 5.81 -43.97 -28.03
C MET A 182 5.09 -43.26 -26.87
N THR A 183 3.90 -43.75 -26.53
CA THR A 183 3.07 -43.31 -25.41
C THR A 183 3.58 -43.87 -24.08
N TYR A 184 3.48 -43.07 -23.01
CA TYR A 184 3.61 -43.59 -21.64
C TYR A 184 2.26 -44.20 -21.21
N GLU A 185 2.31 -45.41 -20.66
CA GLU A 185 1.14 -46.19 -20.25
C GLU A 185 1.02 -46.18 -18.71
N GLU A 186 -0.19 -45.93 -18.21
CA GLU A 186 -0.50 -45.78 -16.78
C GLU A 186 -1.12 -47.08 -16.24
N ALA A 187 -0.76 -47.48 -15.01
CA ALA A 187 -1.10 -48.79 -14.43
C ALA A 187 -1.25 -48.69 -12.88
N PRO A 188 -2.08 -49.53 -12.23
CA PRO A 188 -3.29 -48.96 -11.61
C PRO A 188 -3.55 -49.34 -10.14
N ILE A 189 -4.57 -48.69 -9.55
CA ILE A 189 -5.12 -48.91 -8.20
C ILE A 189 -6.12 -50.09 -8.19
N PRO A 190 -6.10 -50.96 -7.17
CA PRO A 190 -7.33 -51.62 -6.69
C PRO A 190 -7.36 -51.71 -5.12
N PRO A 191 -8.41 -52.25 -4.47
CA PRO A 191 -9.62 -51.49 -4.16
C PRO A 191 -10.01 -51.53 -2.65
N VAL A 192 -11.10 -50.85 -2.31
CA VAL A 192 -11.72 -50.83 -0.96
C VAL A 192 -12.71 -51.98 -0.80
N ASP A 193 -12.72 -52.64 0.36
CA ASP A 193 -13.86 -53.43 0.85
C ASP A 193 -13.94 -53.42 2.39
N THR A 194 -15.17 -53.44 2.90
CA THR A 194 -15.59 -53.62 4.32
C THR A 194 -16.90 -54.43 4.27
N PRO A 195 -17.25 -55.34 5.22
CA PRO A 195 -17.66 -54.92 6.58
C PRO A 195 -17.53 -55.99 7.71
N ILE A 196 -18.21 -55.72 8.85
CA ILE A 196 -18.72 -56.63 9.92
C ILE A 196 -17.92 -56.74 11.25
N GLU A 197 -18.32 -55.89 12.20
CA GLU A 197 -18.95 -56.20 13.52
C GLU A 197 -18.30 -57.11 14.60
N ASN A 198 -18.47 -56.64 15.86
CA ASN A 198 -18.46 -57.34 17.17
C ASN A 198 -17.15 -57.53 17.96
N GLY A 199 -17.21 -57.15 19.26
CA GLY A 199 -16.52 -57.86 20.34
C GLY A 199 -15.44 -57.10 21.13
N ALA A 200 -15.82 -56.56 22.28
CA ALA A 200 -14.92 -56.38 23.44
C ALA A 200 -15.38 -57.35 24.57
N PRO A 201 -14.72 -57.49 25.75
CA PRO A 201 -13.49 -56.85 26.22
C PRO A 201 -12.51 -57.84 26.94
N LEU A 202 -11.51 -57.26 27.64
CA LEU A 202 -10.80 -57.74 28.86
C LEU A 202 -9.37 -58.34 28.81
N GLU A 203 -8.56 -57.74 29.70
CA GLU A 203 -7.52 -58.32 30.59
C GLU A 203 -6.07 -58.65 30.12
N VAL A 204 -5.12 -57.91 30.74
CA VAL A 204 -3.97 -58.39 31.58
C VAL A 204 -3.05 -59.48 30.95
N GLU A 205 -1.72 -59.33 30.82
CA GLU A 205 -0.75 -59.11 31.92
C GLU A 205 0.64 -58.58 31.45
N ASN A 206 1.46 -58.11 32.40
CA ASN A 206 2.81 -57.59 32.22
C ASN A 206 3.91 -58.65 32.05
N LYS A 207 5.07 -58.23 31.51
CA LYS A 207 6.38 -58.70 32.03
C LYS A 207 7.54 -57.70 31.83
N SER A 208 7.99 -57.10 32.95
CA SER A 208 9.37 -56.76 33.38
C SER A 208 10.43 -56.31 32.33
N THR A 209 11.33 -55.35 32.63
CA THR A 209 12.37 -55.49 33.70
C THR A 209 12.95 -54.12 34.18
N SER A 210 13.55 -54.14 35.37
CA SER A 210 13.95 -53.10 36.34
C SER A 210 14.86 -51.89 35.98
N VAL A 211 14.49 -50.73 36.54
CA VAL A 211 15.19 -49.78 37.48
C VAL A 211 16.63 -50.12 37.98
N PRO A 212 17.46 -49.15 38.52
CA PRO A 212 17.04 -48.00 39.35
C PRO A 212 17.71 -46.61 39.15
N GLU A 213 17.05 -45.59 39.69
CA GLU A 213 17.54 -44.24 39.96
C GLU A 213 17.16 -43.87 41.43
N VAL A 214 17.98 -43.06 42.12
CA VAL A 214 17.84 -42.79 43.57
C VAL A 214 17.65 -41.29 43.83
N ASN A 215 16.68 -40.97 44.69
CA ASN A 215 16.31 -39.60 45.09
C ASN A 215 16.50 -39.41 46.61
N ILE A 216 17.00 -38.24 47.05
CA ILE A 216 16.99 -37.81 48.47
C ILE A 216 16.78 -36.28 48.55
N GLU A 217 15.75 -35.85 49.28
CA GLU A 217 15.51 -34.45 49.69
C GLU A 217 16.28 -34.06 50.96
N ARG A 218 16.52 -32.75 51.19
CA ARG A 218 16.12 -32.05 52.45
C ARG A 218 16.31 -30.51 52.40
N LYS A 219 15.73 -29.86 53.41
CA LYS A 219 15.30 -28.44 53.54
C LYS A 219 16.18 -27.60 54.47
N ALA A 220 16.37 -26.30 54.18
CA ALA A 220 16.78 -25.25 55.15
C ALA A 220 16.43 -23.82 54.66
N GLU A 221 16.25 -22.87 55.59
CA GLU A 221 15.91 -21.44 55.36
C GLU A 221 17.16 -20.51 55.29
N PRO A 222 17.06 -19.28 54.73
CA PRO A 222 18.15 -18.29 54.71
C PRO A 222 18.00 -17.15 55.75
N PRO A 223 19.11 -16.51 56.18
CA PRO A 223 19.10 -15.28 56.97
C PRO A 223 19.04 -13.99 56.10
N SER A 224 18.93 -12.82 56.74
CA SER A 224 18.51 -11.55 56.12
C SER A 224 19.56 -10.42 56.14
N THR A 225 19.27 -9.35 55.36
CA THR A 225 19.96 -8.03 55.23
C THR A 225 21.25 -8.01 54.39
N SER A 226 21.36 -7.26 53.29
CA SER A 226 21.18 -5.80 53.19
C SER A 226 20.97 -5.30 51.73
N HIS A 227 20.62 -4.02 51.60
CA HIS A 227 20.03 -3.30 50.46
C HIS A 227 20.61 -3.50 49.03
N SER A 228 19.69 -3.67 48.06
CA SER A 228 19.79 -3.09 46.70
C SER A 228 18.37 -2.79 46.17
N ALA A 229 18.19 -1.68 45.45
CA ALA A 229 16.88 -1.22 44.97
C ALA A 229 16.27 -2.17 43.92
N SER A 230 14.93 -2.29 43.90
CA SER A 230 14.22 -3.18 42.97
C SER A 230 13.88 -2.48 41.64
N PRO A 231 13.68 -3.22 40.53
CA PRO A 231 13.40 -2.63 39.22
C PRO A 231 11.98 -2.08 39.03
N ALA A 232 11.16 -2.01 40.09
CA ALA A 232 9.74 -1.70 40.00
C ALA A 232 9.47 -0.20 39.74
N ASP A 233 10.31 0.69 40.27
CA ASP A 233 10.09 2.14 40.22
C ASP A 233 10.33 2.76 38.83
N LEU A 234 10.95 2.03 37.89
CA LEU A 234 11.17 2.49 36.51
C LEU A 234 10.00 2.22 35.55
N LEU A 235 8.98 1.48 35.99
CA LEU A 235 7.80 1.17 35.14
C LEU A 235 6.64 2.17 35.32
N ALA A 236 6.64 2.95 36.40
CA ALA A 236 5.62 3.99 36.63
C ALA A 236 5.80 5.19 35.66
N ASP A 237 7.05 5.57 35.39
CA ASP A 237 7.40 6.80 34.67
C ASP A 237 7.11 6.73 33.15
N LEU A 238 6.92 5.52 32.60
CA LEU A 238 6.64 5.30 31.17
C LEU A 238 5.14 5.21 30.83
N LEU A 239 4.25 5.16 31.85
CA LEU A 239 2.79 5.12 31.65
C LEU A 239 2.13 6.51 31.59
N GLY A 240 2.83 7.56 32.02
CA GLY A 240 2.36 8.95 32.01
C GLY A 240 1.66 9.40 30.72
N PRO A 241 2.20 9.16 29.51
CA PRO A 241 1.60 9.67 28.27
C PRO A 241 0.40 8.86 27.75
N LEU A 242 -0.01 7.77 28.43
CA LEU A 242 -1.22 6.99 28.11
C LEU A 242 -2.27 7.06 29.22
N ALA A 243 -1.99 7.76 30.33
CA ALA A 243 -2.93 7.94 31.43
C ALA A 243 -3.82 9.18 31.21
N ILE A 244 -5.08 9.11 31.61
CA ILE A 244 -6.02 10.24 31.54
C ILE A 244 -5.85 11.10 32.79
N GLU A 245 -5.11 12.22 32.67
CA GLU A 245 -4.98 13.20 33.75
C GLU A 245 -6.26 14.04 33.87
N GLY A 246 -6.81 14.15 35.09
CA GLY A 246 -8.06 14.86 35.36
C GLY A 246 -7.83 16.22 36.01
N PRO A 247 -8.58 17.29 35.66
CA PRO A 247 -8.45 18.59 36.30
C PRO A 247 -8.95 18.57 37.76
N PRO A 248 -8.39 19.40 38.66
CA PRO A 248 -8.81 19.45 40.05
C PRO A 248 -10.20 20.08 40.21
N PRO A 249 -10.98 19.71 41.25
CA PRO A 249 -12.29 20.27 41.50
C PRO A 249 -12.18 21.71 42.01
N VAL A 250 -13.01 22.60 41.45
CA VAL A 250 -13.14 23.99 41.92
C VAL A 250 -14.38 24.10 42.81
N GLU A 251 -14.19 24.44 44.08
CA GLU A 251 -15.28 24.70 45.02
C GLU A 251 -16.02 25.99 44.63
N GLN A 252 -17.36 25.91 44.50
CA GLN A 252 -18.21 27.06 44.23
C GLN A 252 -18.83 27.61 45.53
N HIS A 253 -18.47 28.83 45.90
CA HIS A 253 -19.24 29.64 46.84
C HIS A 253 -20.31 30.45 46.10
N PRO A 254 -21.56 30.55 46.61
CA PRO A 254 -22.65 31.25 45.93
C PRO A 254 -22.65 32.76 46.24
N ALA A 255 -22.92 33.58 45.23
CA ALA A 255 -23.26 35.00 45.40
C ALA A 255 -24.75 35.21 45.03
N GLN A 256 -25.43 36.04 45.83
CA GLN A 256 -26.85 36.34 45.70
C GLN A 256 -27.09 37.60 44.86
N GLY A 257 -28.24 37.67 44.18
CA GLY A 257 -29.01 38.93 44.14
C GLY A 257 -29.50 39.45 42.77
N LEU A 258 -30.82 39.31 42.55
CA LEU A 258 -31.75 40.29 41.92
C LEU A 258 -31.55 40.61 40.39
N ASP A 259 -32.59 40.84 39.58
CA ASP A 259 -34.04 40.92 39.85
C ASP A 259 -34.93 40.50 38.64
N VAL A 260 -36.25 40.55 38.86
CA VAL A 260 -37.34 39.92 38.09
C VAL A 260 -37.95 40.79 36.97
N ASN A 261 -38.30 40.21 35.80
CA ASN A 261 -39.67 40.34 35.23
C ASN A 261 -40.02 39.50 33.97
N GLN A 262 -41.08 38.68 34.14
CA GLN A 262 -42.27 38.48 33.27
C GLN A 262 -42.14 38.05 31.78
N SER A 263 -42.60 36.82 31.50
CA SER A 263 -43.28 36.42 30.25
C SER A 263 -44.77 36.84 30.28
N PRO A 264 -45.54 36.85 29.15
CA PRO A 264 -46.08 35.58 28.63
C PRO A 264 -46.29 35.46 27.10
N VAL A 265 -46.24 34.19 26.64
CA VAL A 265 -47.02 33.57 25.54
C VAL A 265 -46.94 34.17 24.13
N GLY A 266 -46.33 33.38 23.24
CA GLY A 266 -47.01 32.92 22.03
C GLY A 266 -46.68 33.60 20.71
N ASP A 267 -45.70 33.05 19.99
CA ASP A 267 -45.90 32.83 18.55
C ASP A 267 -45.16 31.58 18.05
N LEU A 268 -45.81 30.83 17.15
CA LEU A 268 -45.43 29.46 16.80
C LEU A 268 -44.52 29.44 15.56
N ALA A 269 -43.25 29.78 15.74
CA ALA A 269 -42.25 29.65 14.68
C ALA A 269 -41.76 28.20 14.55
N LEU A 270 -42.11 27.54 13.44
CA LEU A 270 -41.41 26.32 13.00
C LEU A 270 -39.96 26.69 12.65
N ALA A 271 -39.05 26.56 13.63
CA ALA A 271 -37.63 26.44 13.33
C ALA A 271 -37.42 25.12 12.59
N THR A 272 -36.88 25.21 11.37
CA THR A 272 -36.42 24.05 10.61
C THR A 272 -35.45 23.26 11.47
N LEU A 273 -35.68 21.95 11.59
CA LEU A 273 -34.66 21.01 12.05
C LEU A 273 -33.52 21.05 11.03
N GLU A 274 -32.49 21.85 11.33
CA GLU A 274 -31.20 21.67 10.71
C GLU A 274 -30.70 20.27 11.11
N ASP A 275 -30.45 19.41 10.11
CA ASP A 275 -29.66 18.19 10.28
C ASP A 275 -28.21 18.60 10.60
N GLN A 276 -27.99 19.07 11.83
CA GLN A 276 -26.66 19.22 12.41
C GLN A 276 -26.11 17.83 12.63
N THR A 277 -25.48 17.32 11.59
CA THR A 277 -24.59 16.17 11.64
C THR A 277 -23.48 16.50 12.64
N ASN A 278 -23.66 16.08 13.89
CA ASN A 278 -22.68 16.18 14.98
C ASN A 278 -21.48 15.28 14.69
N SER A 279 -20.70 15.66 13.68
CA SER A 279 -19.47 15.02 13.26
C SER A 279 -18.39 15.37 14.27
N VAL A 280 -18.19 14.47 15.24
CA VAL A 280 -17.11 14.59 16.22
C VAL A 280 -15.77 14.48 15.48
N GLN A 281 -15.00 15.57 15.49
CA GLN A 281 -13.72 15.64 14.79
C GLN A 281 -12.56 15.18 15.70
N PRO A 282 -11.51 14.56 15.13
CA PRO A 282 -10.29 14.25 15.88
C PRO A 282 -9.58 15.52 16.36
N ILE A 283 -9.07 15.51 17.59
CA ILE A 283 -8.23 16.58 18.15
C ILE A 283 -6.80 16.49 17.60
N VAL A 284 -6.32 15.27 17.32
CA VAL A 284 -4.98 15.02 16.82
C VAL A 284 -4.95 14.79 15.31
N ASN A 285 -3.83 15.16 14.68
CA ASN A 285 -3.54 14.78 13.30
C ASN A 285 -3.27 13.26 13.22
N VAL A 286 -4.32 12.48 12.96
CA VAL A 286 -4.28 11.00 12.88
C VAL A 286 -3.21 10.51 11.89
N GLU A 287 -3.01 11.24 10.79
CA GLU A 287 -2.02 10.91 9.77
C GLU A 287 -0.59 11.02 10.31
N GLU A 288 -0.31 12.09 11.06
CA GLU A 288 0.99 12.31 11.72
C GLU A 288 1.25 11.27 12.83
N LYS A 289 0.23 10.97 13.65
CA LYS A 289 0.31 9.94 14.68
C LYS A 289 0.64 8.58 14.07
N PHE A 290 -0.07 8.17 13.02
CA PHE A 290 0.21 6.94 12.27
C PHE A 290 1.69 6.86 11.84
N HIS A 291 2.23 7.90 11.19
CA HIS A 291 3.63 7.93 10.76
C HIS A 291 4.63 7.81 11.92
N ILE A 292 4.37 8.47 13.05
CA ILE A 292 5.22 8.35 14.25
C ILE A 292 5.24 6.89 14.73
N LEU A 293 4.09 6.23 14.74
CA LEU A 293 3.93 4.85 15.21
C LEU A 293 4.45 3.79 14.22
N CYS A 294 4.65 4.12 12.95
CA CYS A 294 5.42 3.27 12.04
C CYS A 294 6.88 3.09 12.50
N THR A 295 7.42 4.07 13.24
CA THR A 295 8.80 4.02 13.80
C THR A 295 8.83 3.68 15.29
N LYS A 296 7.87 4.16 16.09
CA LYS A 296 7.77 3.88 17.54
C LYS A 296 6.81 2.74 17.84
N ASP A 297 7.02 2.04 18.95
CA ASP A 297 6.14 0.92 19.35
C ASP A 297 5.08 1.29 20.40
N SER A 298 5.00 2.56 20.82
CA SER A 298 3.91 3.01 21.68
C SER A 298 3.59 4.50 21.50
N GLY A 299 2.32 4.84 21.73
CA GLY A 299 1.80 6.20 21.70
C GLY A 299 0.31 6.27 21.37
N VAL A 300 -0.22 7.49 21.28
CA VAL A 300 -1.61 7.77 20.89
C VAL A 300 -1.74 7.75 19.36
N LEU A 301 -2.67 6.93 18.84
CA LEU A 301 -3.02 6.86 17.41
C LEU A 301 -4.15 7.84 17.05
N TYR A 302 -5.17 7.89 17.90
CA TYR A 302 -6.36 8.71 17.70
C TYR A 302 -6.81 9.31 19.03
N GLU A 303 -7.33 10.52 18.96
CA GLU A 303 -7.93 11.20 20.10
C GLU A 303 -8.98 12.17 19.61
N ASP A 304 -10.17 12.11 20.21
CA ASP A 304 -11.26 13.07 20.02
C ASP A 304 -11.67 13.65 21.41
N PRO A 305 -12.72 14.47 21.51
CA PRO A 305 -13.17 15.01 22.80
C PRO A 305 -13.54 13.93 23.84
N HIS A 306 -13.99 12.76 23.41
CA HIS A 306 -14.62 11.74 24.23
C HIS A 306 -13.74 10.52 24.50
N ILE A 307 -12.87 10.14 23.56
CA ILE A 307 -12.02 8.95 23.67
C ILE A 307 -10.58 9.22 23.18
N GLN A 308 -9.63 8.57 23.82
CA GLN A 308 -8.25 8.41 23.35
C GLN A 308 -8.00 6.94 23.02
N ILE A 309 -7.38 6.66 21.87
CA ILE A 309 -6.96 5.32 21.44
C ILE A 309 -5.44 5.31 21.38
N GLY A 310 -4.83 4.72 22.41
CA GLY A 310 -3.41 4.42 22.46
C GLY A 310 -3.08 3.04 21.90
N LEU A 311 -1.81 2.80 21.60
CA LEU A 311 -1.28 1.46 21.40
C LEU A 311 0.06 1.25 22.12
N LYS A 312 0.36 -0.02 22.35
CA LYS A 312 1.69 -0.54 22.60
C LYS A 312 1.88 -1.81 21.79
N ALA A 313 3.05 -2.00 21.19
CA ALA A 313 3.39 -3.12 20.33
C ALA A 313 4.68 -3.80 20.80
N GLU A 314 4.76 -5.12 20.62
CA GLU A 314 5.96 -5.93 20.80
C GLU A 314 6.12 -6.85 19.58
N TRP A 315 7.33 -6.91 19.01
CA TRP A 315 7.58 -7.61 17.74
C TRP A 315 8.62 -8.72 17.93
N ARG A 316 8.34 -9.89 17.36
CA ARG A 316 9.23 -11.05 17.42
C ARG A 316 9.16 -11.86 16.13
N ALA A 317 10.21 -11.77 15.31
CA ALA A 317 10.26 -12.39 13.99
C ALA A 317 9.03 -12.00 13.15
N HIS A 318 8.19 -12.97 12.78
CA HIS A 318 6.99 -12.77 11.95
C HIS A 318 5.71 -12.57 12.78
N HIS A 319 5.82 -12.39 14.10
CA HIS A 319 4.70 -12.16 15.01
C HIS A 319 4.78 -10.76 15.63
N GLY A 320 3.63 -10.10 15.75
CA GLY A 320 3.47 -8.84 16.45
C GLY A 320 2.34 -8.95 17.47
N ARG A 321 2.57 -8.46 18.68
CA ARG A 321 1.59 -8.43 19.76
C ARG A 321 1.29 -6.99 20.11
N LEU A 322 0.09 -6.53 19.79
CA LEU A 322 -0.37 -5.18 20.06
C LEU A 322 -1.37 -5.19 21.21
N VAL A 323 -1.45 -4.06 21.93
CA VAL A 323 -2.53 -3.75 22.87
C VAL A 323 -3.09 -2.40 22.49
N LEU A 324 -4.39 -2.34 22.20
CA LEU A 324 -5.14 -1.10 22.01
C LEU A 324 -5.65 -0.61 23.37
N PHE A 325 -5.42 0.65 23.69
CA PHE A 325 -5.83 1.28 24.93
C PHE A 325 -6.98 2.24 24.63
N LEU A 326 -8.22 1.82 24.93
CA LEU A 326 -9.45 2.57 24.68
C LEU A 326 -9.83 3.36 25.94
N GLY A 327 -9.40 4.63 26.02
CA GLY A 327 -9.56 5.48 27.19
C GLY A 327 -10.72 6.47 27.08
N ASN A 328 -11.77 6.30 27.89
CA ASN A 328 -12.90 7.23 27.96
C ASN A 328 -12.54 8.51 28.73
N LYS A 329 -12.60 9.65 28.04
CA LYS A 329 -12.29 10.99 28.56
C LYS A 329 -13.49 11.67 29.25
N ASN A 330 -14.65 11.02 29.35
CA ASN A 330 -15.87 11.56 29.95
C ASN A 330 -16.17 11.01 31.35
N THR A 331 -17.10 11.68 32.03
CA THR A 331 -17.74 11.24 33.29
C THR A 331 -18.99 10.38 33.08
N SER A 332 -19.43 10.19 31.83
CA SER A 332 -20.48 9.24 31.42
C SER A 332 -19.85 8.09 30.61
N PRO A 333 -20.48 6.89 30.58
CA PRO A 333 -19.97 5.76 29.80
C PRO A 333 -20.06 6.03 28.29
N LEU A 334 -19.12 5.46 27.53
CA LEU A 334 -19.26 5.29 26.08
C LEU A 334 -20.00 3.97 25.84
N MET A 335 -21.05 4.00 25.03
CA MET A 335 -21.92 2.84 24.77
C MET A 335 -21.73 2.33 23.33
N SER A 336 -22.30 1.18 23.00
CA SER A 336 -22.28 0.57 21.67
C SER A 336 -20.87 0.49 21.05
N VAL A 337 -19.85 0.29 21.89
CA VAL A 337 -18.45 0.35 21.46
C VAL A 337 -18.12 -0.85 20.58
N ARG A 338 -17.63 -0.59 19.36
CA ARG A 338 -17.29 -1.60 18.38
C ARG A 338 -15.91 -1.31 17.79
N ALA A 339 -15.07 -2.34 17.76
CA ALA A 339 -13.79 -2.32 17.06
C ALA A 339 -13.74 -3.55 16.14
N LEU A 340 -13.54 -3.33 14.83
CA LEU A 340 -13.36 -4.38 13.85
C LEU A 340 -12.02 -4.16 13.12
N ILE A 341 -11.20 -5.21 13.06
CA ILE A 341 -10.00 -5.19 12.23
C ILE A 341 -10.38 -5.62 10.81
N LEU A 342 -9.95 -4.83 9.83
CA LEU A 342 -10.00 -5.12 8.40
C LEU A 342 -8.56 -5.49 7.96
N PRO A 343 -8.15 -6.76 8.07
CA PRO A 343 -6.80 -7.18 7.74
C PRO A 343 -6.57 -7.24 6.22
N PRO A 344 -5.39 -6.81 5.73
CA PRO A 344 -4.99 -7.07 4.35
C PRO A 344 -4.61 -8.55 4.17
N SER A 345 -4.58 -9.03 2.92
CA SER A 345 -4.40 -10.46 2.58
C SER A 345 -3.08 -11.11 3.02
N HIS A 346 -2.15 -10.33 3.59
CA HIS A 346 -0.84 -10.78 4.04
C HIS A 346 -0.70 -10.79 5.58
N PHE A 347 -1.71 -10.34 6.33
CA PHE A 347 -1.76 -10.49 7.78
C PHE A 347 -2.86 -11.45 8.22
N LYS A 348 -2.54 -12.33 9.16
CA LYS A 348 -3.53 -12.94 10.04
C LYS A 348 -3.59 -12.10 11.32
N MET A 349 -4.76 -11.60 11.67
CA MET A 349 -4.95 -10.71 12.82
C MET A 349 -6.12 -11.19 13.68
N GLU A 350 -5.93 -11.22 14.99
CA GLU A 350 -6.93 -11.67 15.96
C GLU A 350 -7.07 -10.63 17.08
N LEU A 351 -8.19 -9.91 17.08
CA LEU A 351 -8.53 -8.92 18.10
C LEU A 351 -9.29 -9.62 19.24
N ALA A 352 -8.90 -9.37 20.47
CA ALA A 352 -9.63 -9.82 21.65
C ALA A 352 -11.04 -9.19 21.73
N SER A 353 -11.92 -9.79 22.53
CA SER A 353 -13.28 -9.27 22.74
C SER A 353 -13.25 -7.83 23.26
N VAL A 354 -13.96 -6.94 22.56
CA VAL A 354 -14.12 -5.52 22.92
C VAL A 354 -15.44 -5.39 23.67
N PRO A 355 -15.48 -4.81 24.88
CA PRO A 355 -16.74 -4.63 25.60
C PRO A 355 -17.60 -3.56 24.90
N ASP A 356 -18.91 -3.80 24.79
CA ASP A 356 -19.89 -2.86 24.23
C ASP A 356 -20.00 -1.54 25.01
N THR A 357 -19.31 -1.40 26.14
CA THR A 357 -19.34 -0.22 27.01
C THR A 357 -17.97 0.04 27.65
N ILE A 358 -17.49 1.28 27.56
CA ILE A 358 -16.32 1.75 28.31
C ILE A 358 -16.80 2.65 29.47
N PRO A 359 -16.56 2.28 30.74
CA PRO A 359 -17.02 3.06 31.89
C PRO A 359 -16.47 4.51 31.94
N PRO A 360 -17.10 5.42 32.71
CA PRO A 360 -16.57 6.75 32.98
C PRO A 360 -15.10 6.73 33.41
N ARG A 361 -14.26 7.61 32.83
CA ARG A 361 -12.84 7.77 33.16
C ARG A 361 -12.00 6.48 33.14
N ALA A 362 -12.51 5.41 32.52
CA ALA A 362 -11.83 4.12 32.46
C ALA A 362 -11.07 3.93 31.15
N GLN A 363 -10.05 3.09 31.19
CA GLN A 363 -9.31 2.66 30.01
C GLN A 363 -9.39 1.13 29.88
N VAL A 364 -9.89 0.66 28.73
CA VAL A 364 -9.96 -0.76 28.40
C VAL A 364 -8.75 -1.14 27.56
N GLN A 365 -8.13 -2.29 27.87
CA GLN A 365 -7.03 -2.85 27.08
C GLN A 365 -7.58 -3.98 26.22
N VAL A 366 -7.37 -3.89 24.90
CA VAL A 366 -7.78 -4.90 23.92
C VAL A 366 -6.54 -5.44 23.20
N PRO A 367 -6.07 -6.65 23.56
CA PRO A 367 -4.99 -7.32 22.83
C PRO A 367 -5.35 -7.58 21.37
N LEU A 368 -4.34 -7.49 20.50
CA LEU A 368 -4.40 -7.75 19.07
C LEU A 368 -3.15 -8.55 18.67
N GLU A 369 -3.34 -9.83 18.39
CA GLU A 369 -2.25 -10.71 17.91
C GLU A 369 -2.17 -10.63 16.37
N VAL A 370 -0.96 -10.59 15.83
CA VAL A 370 -0.67 -10.41 14.40
C VAL A 370 0.39 -11.40 13.95
N ALA A 371 0.15 -12.09 12.83
CA ALA A 371 1.16 -12.88 12.12
C ALA A 371 1.33 -12.38 10.68
N ASN A 372 2.57 -12.11 10.30
CA ASN A 372 2.98 -11.72 8.95
C ASN A 372 3.12 -12.95 8.05
N LEU A 373 2.23 -13.08 7.06
CA LEU A 373 2.18 -14.24 6.17
C LEU A 373 3.19 -14.11 5.02
N ARG A 374 3.35 -12.89 4.48
CA ARG A 374 4.20 -12.57 3.31
C ARG A 374 4.49 -11.06 3.23
N ALA A 375 5.54 -10.67 2.51
CA ALA A 375 5.87 -9.26 2.29
C ALA A 375 4.77 -8.50 1.52
N SER A 376 4.46 -7.29 1.98
CA SER A 376 3.53 -6.32 1.37
C SER A 376 3.62 -4.98 2.12
N ARG A 377 3.20 -3.89 1.49
CA ARG A 377 3.00 -2.57 2.10
C ARG A 377 1.53 -2.23 2.42
N ASP A 378 0.57 -3.13 2.15
CA ASP A 378 -0.84 -2.85 2.48
C ASP A 378 -1.00 -2.64 4.00
N VAL A 379 -1.92 -1.77 4.42
CA VAL A 379 -2.07 -1.39 5.83
C VAL A 379 -3.43 -1.84 6.36
N ALA A 380 -3.43 -2.50 7.53
CA ALA A 380 -4.66 -2.89 8.21
C ALA A 380 -5.43 -1.68 8.72
N VAL A 381 -6.76 -1.75 8.66
CA VAL A 381 -7.65 -0.69 9.14
C VAL A 381 -8.46 -1.18 10.34
N LEU A 382 -8.44 -0.40 11.42
CA LEU A 382 -9.38 -0.50 12.53
C LEU A 382 -10.62 0.33 12.18
N ASP A 383 -11.75 -0.33 11.98
CA ASP A 383 -13.07 0.28 11.88
C ASP A 383 -13.65 0.38 13.30
N PHE A 384 -13.54 1.57 13.91
CA PHE A 384 -13.91 1.84 15.29
C PHE A 384 -15.18 2.70 15.35
N SER A 385 -16.08 2.41 16.28
CA SER A 385 -17.24 3.26 16.56
C SER A 385 -17.71 3.18 18.01
N TYR A 386 -18.38 4.22 18.47
CA TYR A 386 -19.03 4.29 19.79
C TYR A 386 -20.24 5.23 19.74
N THR A 387 -21.10 5.17 20.75
CA THR A 387 -22.18 6.13 20.98
C THR A 387 -21.96 6.91 22.27
N PHE A 388 -22.25 8.21 22.22
CA PHE A 388 -22.17 9.14 23.35
C PHE A 388 -23.40 10.05 23.33
N GLY A 389 -24.29 9.86 24.31
CA GLY A 389 -25.61 10.49 24.27
C GLY A 389 -26.40 10.03 23.05
N THR A 390 -26.76 10.97 22.17
CA THR A 390 -27.41 10.70 20.87
C THR A 390 -26.45 10.66 19.69
N ALA A 391 -25.18 11.03 19.87
CA ALA A 391 -24.18 11.02 18.81
C ALA A 391 -23.59 9.61 18.63
N MET A 392 -23.54 9.13 17.39
CA MET A 392 -22.72 8.00 16.98
C MET A 392 -21.48 8.55 16.29
N VAL A 393 -20.32 8.04 16.68
CA VAL A 393 -19.02 8.44 16.12
C VAL A 393 -18.38 7.21 15.49
N ASP A 394 -17.91 7.34 14.25
CA ASP A 394 -17.10 6.33 13.56
C ASP A 394 -15.73 6.89 13.18
N ALA A 395 -14.72 6.03 13.22
CA ALA A 395 -13.33 6.37 12.91
C ALA A 395 -12.64 5.18 12.25
N LYS A 396 -12.12 5.40 11.03
CA LYS A 396 -11.38 4.38 10.26
C LYS A 396 -9.88 4.67 10.33
N LEU A 397 -9.20 3.93 11.19
CA LEU A 397 -7.84 4.21 11.61
C LEU A 397 -6.88 3.20 10.98
N ARG A 398 -5.86 3.68 10.27
CA ARG A 398 -4.77 2.81 9.81
C ARG A 398 -3.94 2.35 11.02
N LEU A 399 -3.70 1.05 11.12
CA LEU A 399 -2.90 0.47 12.19
C LEU A 399 -1.41 0.46 11.78
N PRO A 400 -0.48 0.87 12.66
CA PRO A 400 0.96 0.97 12.36
C PRO A 400 1.67 -0.39 12.35
N VAL A 401 1.03 -1.38 11.72
CA VAL A 401 1.55 -2.72 11.44
C VAL A 401 2.10 -2.68 10.01
N VAL A 402 3.40 -2.42 9.88
CA VAL A 402 4.06 -2.08 8.61
C VAL A 402 5.34 -2.90 8.40
N LEU A 403 5.84 -2.97 7.17
CA LEU A 403 6.91 -3.88 6.74
C LEU A 403 8.16 -3.86 7.65
N ASN A 404 8.63 -2.68 8.08
CA ASN A 404 9.80 -2.56 8.95
C ASN A 404 9.62 -3.16 10.36
N LYS A 405 8.39 -3.39 10.83
CA LYS A 405 8.13 -4.06 12.12
C LYS A 405 8.50 -5.55 12.10
N PHE A 406 8.64 -6.14 10.92
CA PHE A 406 9.06 -7.54 10.72
C PHE A 406 10.49 -7.67 10.16
N LEU A 407 11.27 -6.58 10.23
CA LEU A 407 12.69 -6.53 9.88
C LEU A 407 13.55 -6.60 11.15
N GLN A 408 14.57 -7.45 11.13
CA GLN A 408 15.62 -7.50 12.16
C GLN A 408 16.94 -7.02 11.54
N PRO A 409 17.52 -5.90 12.03
CA PRO A 409 18.80 -5.41 11.52
C PRO A 409 19.91 -6.46 11.69
N ILE A 410 20.74 -6.65 10.67
CA ILE A 410 21.91 -7.55 10.72
C ILE A 410 23.09 -6.90 10.00
N THR A 411 24.24 -6.83 10.64
CA THR A 411 25.50 -6.40 10.00
C THR A 411 26.25 -7.60 9.46
N LEU A 412 26.65 -7.56 8.19
CA LEU A 412 27.48 -8.58 7.55
C LEU A 412 28.91 -8.09 7.35
N THR A 413 29.87 -9.01 7.43
CA THR A 413 31.25 -8.79 7.02
C THR A 413 31.37 -8.78 5.48
N PRO A 414 32.48 -8.27 4.90
CA PRO A 414 32.76 -8.39 3.47
C PRO A 414 32.74 -9.84 2.96
N GLU A 415 33.24 -10.77 3.77
CA GLU A 415 33.35 -12.20 3.44
C GLU A 415 31.98 -12.89 3.36
N GLU A 416 30.98 -12.40 4.10
CA GLU A 416 29.60 -12.89 4.06
C GLU A 416 28.78 -12.19 2.96
N PHE A 417 28.89 -10.87 2.86
CA PHE A 417 28.09 -10.05 1.95
C PHE A 417 28.38 -10.34 0.47
N PHE A 418 29.66 -10.33 0.06
CA PHE A 418 29.99 -10.39 -1.36
C PHE A 418 29.64 -11.71 -2.04
N PRO A 419 29.80 -12.90 -1.42
CA PRO A 419 29.31 -14.15 -2.00
C PRO A 419 27.79 -14.15 -2.22
N GLN A 420 27.02 -13.71 -1.23
CA GLN A 420 25.55 -13.65 -1.31
C GLN A 420 25.09 -12.64 -2.38
N TRP A 421 25.70 -11.44 -2.40
CA TRP A 421 25.43 -10.42 -3.41
C TRP A 421 25.73 -10.88 -4.84
N LYS A 422 26.72 -11.76 -5.03
CA LYS A 422 27.08 -12.35 -6.33
C LYS A 422 26.22 -13.55 -6.71
N ALA A 423 25.75 -14.33 -5.73
CA ALA A 423 24.87 -15.48 -5.96
C ALA A 423 23.48 -15.08 -6.47
N LEU A 424 22.97 -13.92 -6.05
CA LEU A 424 21.73 -13.34 -6.55
C LEU A 424 21.95 -12.73 -7.95
N THR A 425 21.84 -13.56 -8.99
CA THR A 425 21.97 -13.17 -10.41
C THR A 425 20.62 -12.95 -11.12
N VAL A 426 19.55 -13.54 -10.61
CA VAL A 426 18.20 -13.43 -11.19
C VAL A 426 17.65 -12.02 -10.95
N HIS A 427 17.26 -11.32 -12.01
CA HIS A 427 16.79 -9.93 -11.93
C HIS A 427 15.60 -9.75 -10.98
N SER A 428 14.67 -10.71 -10.93
CA SER A 428 13.52 -10.65 -10.01
C SER A 428 13.89 -10.85 -8.53
N LEU A 429 15.07 -11.39 -8.25
CA LEU A 429 15.66 -11.53 -6.90
C LEU A 429 16.68 -10.43 -6.59
N LYS A 430 16.98 -9.55 -7.55
CA LYS A 430 17.94 -8.45 -7.45
C LYS A 430 17.52 -7.30 -8.35
N VAL A 431 16.59 -6.49 -7.83
CA VAL A 431 16.00 -5.37 -8.58
C VAL A 431 16.84 -4.11 -8.37
N GLN A 432 17.10 -3.41 -9.47
CA GLN A 432 17.81 -2.12 -9.48
C GLN A 432 16.93 -1.04 -10.11
N GLU A 433 16.84 0.12 -9.47
CA GLU A 433 16.07 1.28 -9.95
C GLU A 433 16.87 2.57 -9.77
N VAL A 434 16.83 3.47 -10.76
CA VAL A 434 17.27 4.87 -10.60
C VAL A 434 16.07 5.71 -10.16
N ILE A 435 16.04 6.07 -8.87
CA ILE A 435 14.98 6.85 -8.25
C ILE A 435 15.30 8.34 -8.46
N LYS A 436 14.30 9.12 -8.88
CA LYS A 436 14.37 10.58 -9.07
C LYS A 436 13.34 11.27 -8.17
N GLY A 437 13.58 12.53 -7.82
CA GLY A 437 12.74 13.25 -6.85
C GLY A 437 12.99 12.81 -5.41
N VAL A 438 14.20 12.35 -5.13
CA VAL A 438 14.68 12.00 -3.79
C VAL A 438 14.80 13.29 -2.98
N LYS A 439 14.35 13.29 -1.72
CA LYS A 439 14.59 14.38 -0.78
C LYS A 439 16.10 14.59 -0.64
N PRO A 440 16.68 15.74 -1.02
CA PRO A 440 18.13 15.92 -0.98
C PRO A 440 18.66 15.87 0.46
N MET A 441 19.41 14.81 0.80
CA MET A 441 19.95 14.60 2.14
C MET A 441 21.42 14.12 2.11
N PRO A 442 22.23 14.42 3.14
CA PRO A 442 23.58 13.86 3.29
C PRO A 442 23.55 12.35 3.55
N LEU A 443 24.62 11.64 3.14
CA LEU A 443 24.77 10.19 3.36
C LEU A 443 24.56 9.75 4.83
N PRO A 444 25.03 10.48 5.86
CA PRO A 444 24.74 10.14 7.26
C PRO A 444 23.26 10.32 7.66
N GLU A 445 22.53 11.26 7.08
CA GLU A 445 21.08 11.41 7.32
C GLU A 445 20.32 10.22 6.71
N MET A 446 20.71 9.79 5.50
CA MET A 446 20.16 8.58 4.88
C MET A 446 20.50 7.32 5.67
N ALA A 447 21.68 7.22 6.26
CA ALA A 447 22.04 6.12 7.16
C ALA A 447 21.15 6.09 8.42
N ASN A 448 20.89 7.25 9.03
CA ASN A 448 19.99 7.36 10.17
C ASN A 448 18.54 6.99 9.80
N LEU A 449 18.06 7.41 8.62
CA LEU A 449 16.77 6.99 8.07
C LEU A 449 16.71 5.47 7.93
N PHE A 450 17.72 4.85 7.31
CA PHE A 450 17.76 3.39 7.12
C PHE A 450 17.76 2.63 8.45
N MET A 451 18.53 3.08 9.44
CA MET A 451 18.50 2.50 10.78
C MET A 451 17.12 2.63 11.45
N SER A 452 16.42 3.75 11.27
CA SER A 452 15.04 3.93 11.77
C SER A 452 14.00 3.01 11.09
N LEU A 453 14.33 2.50 9.90
CA LEU A 453 13.56 1.50 9.16
C LEU A 453 14.03 0.06 9.41
N HIS A 454 14.85 -0.17 10.43
CA HIS A 454 15.45 -1.48 10.77
C HIS A 454 16.33 -2.09 9.65
N LEU A 455 17.02 -1.23 8.90
CA LEU A 455 18.08 -1.61 7.97
C LEU A 455 19.44 -1.30 8.62
N ALA A 456 20.22 -2.33 8.97
CA ALA A 456 21.54 -2.13 9.55
C ALA A 456 22.51 -1.66 8.46
N VAL A 457 23.06 -0.45 8.62
CA VAL A 457 24.04 0.12 7.68
C VAL A 457 25.45 -0.33 8.07
N THR A 458 26.23 -0.83 7.11
CA THR A 458 27.64 -1.20 7.32
C THR A 458 28.55 -0.24 6.53
N PRO A 459 29.15 0.79 7.19
CA PRO A 459 30.10 1.70 6.54
C PRO A 459 31.32 0.96 6.00
N GLY A 460 31.84 1.40 4.84
CA GLY A 460 33.07 0.85 4.26
C GLY A 460 32.95 -0.54 3.63
N LEU A 461 31.74 -1.11 3.55
CA LEU A 461 31.48 -2.38 2.85
C LEU A 461 31.54 -2.23 1.32
N ASP A 462 31.31 -1.02 0.81
CA ASP A 462 31.57 -0.62 -0.59
C ASP A 462 32.85 0.23 -0.65
N ASN A 463 33.65 0.03 -1.70
CA ASN A 463 34.88 0.78 -1.94
C ASN A 463 34.62 2.27 -2.27
N ASN A 464 33.42 2.62 -2.76
CA ASN A 464 33.03 4.00 -3.01
C ASN A 464 32.43 4.64 -1.73
N PRO A 465 33.05 5.69 -1.15
CA PRO A 465 32.56 6.32 0.08
C PRO A 465 31.22 7.07 -0.09
N ASN A 466 30.73 7.24 -1.31
CA ASN A 466 29.43 7.85 -1.61
C ASN A 466 28.30 6.80 -1.76
N ASN A 467 28.62 5.52 -1.58
CA ASN A 467 27.66 4.43 -1.56
C ASN A 467 27.32 4.07 -0.12
N LEU A 468 26.10 3.59 0.09
CA LEU A 468 25.62 3.05 1.36
C LEU A 468 25.19 1.60 1.15
N VAL A 469 25.64 0.71 2.01
CA VAL A 469 25.21 -0.70 2.03
C VAL A 469 24.48 -0.96 3.34
N ALA A 470 23.31 -1.59 3.26
CA ALA A 470 22.52 -1.98 4.41
C ALA A 470 21.99 -3.39 4.27
N CYS A 471 21.84 -4.09 5.40
CA CYS A 471 21.39 -5.48 5.48
C CYS A 471 20.32 -5.63 6.56
N THR A 472 19.39 -6.55 6.34
CA THR A 472 18.31 -6.85 7.30
C THR A 472 17.78 -8.28 7.06
N THR A 473 17.22 -8.90 8.09
CA THR A 473 16.49 -10.16 7.95
C THR A 473 14.99 -9.87 8.05
N PHE A 474 14.26 -10.13 6.97
CA PHE A 474 12.80 -10.07 6.97
C PHE A 474 12.21 -11.38 7.48
N PHE A 475 11.13 -11.30 8.25
CA PHE A 475 10.42 -12.47 8.76
C PHE A 475 8.98 -12.53 8.30
N SER A 476 8.61 -13.62 7.63
CA SER A 476 7.21 -14.00 7.38
C SER A 476 6.96 -15.49 7.62
N GLU A 477 5.71 -15.91 7.64
CA GLU A 477 5.36 -17.34 7.70
C GLU A 477 5.85 -18.08 6.46
N ALA A 478 5.66 -17.50 5.26
CA ALA A 478 6.05 -18.10 3.98
C ALA A 478 7.57 -18.20 3.80
N THR A 479 8.32 -17.12 4.08
CA THR A 479 9.78 -17.07 3.83
C THR A 479 10.63 -17.48 5.03
N ARG A 480 10.03 -17.61 6.22
CA ARG A 480 10.74 -17.64 7.50
C ARG A 480 11.72 -16.45 7.57
N ALA A 481 12.95 -16.67 8.04
CA ALA A 481 14.01 -15.68 8.04
C ALA A 481 14.61 -15.54 6.63
N MET A 482 14.41 -14.40 5.98
CA MET A 482 14.96 -14.10 4.66
C MET A 482 15.90 -12.90 4.70
N LEU A 483 17.15 -13.14 4.34
CA LEU A 483 18.16 -12.08 4.25
C LEU A 483 17.87 -11.15 3.07
N CYS A 484 17.93 -9.85 3.34
CA CYS A 484 17.78 -8.77 2.38
C CYS A 484 19.06 -7.93 2.36
N LEU A 485 19.58 -7.69 1.16
CA LEU A 485 20.77 -6.90 0.88
C LEU A 485 20.36 -5.64 0.12
N VAL A 486 20.81 -4.47 0.58
CA VAL A 486 20.50 -3.18 -0.01
C VAL A 486 21.78 -2.43 -0.32
N ARG A 487 21.90 -1.89 -1.54
CA ARG A 487 22.98 -1.01 -1.98
C ARG A 487 22.40 0.25 -2.58
N VAL A 488 22.78 1.39 -2.03
CA VAL A 488 22.41 2.72 -2.50
C VAL A 488 23.66 3.39 -3.06
N GLU A 489 23.57 3.92 -4.27
CA GLU A 489 24.66 4.61 -4.94
C GLU A 489 24.20 6.04 -5.23
N THR A 490 24.90 7.02 -4.65
CA THR A 490 24.55 8.44 -4.75
C THR A 490 25.58 9.21 -5.58
N ASP A 491 25.13 10.24 -6.29
CA ASP A 491 26.05 11.21 -6.91
C ASP A 491 26.24 12.40 -5.95
N PRO A 492 27.48 12.71 -5.53
CA PRO A 492 27.77 13.90 -4.73
C PRO A 492 27.38 15.22 -5.42
N GLN A 493 27.33 15.26 -6.76
CA GLN A 493 26.95 16.43 -7.56
C GLN A 493 25.44 16.56 -7.74
N ASP A 494 24.70 15.45 -7.70
CA ASP A 494 23.24 15.42 -7.84
C ASP A 494 22.59 14.48 -6.82
N ARG A 495 22.12 15.05 -5.71
CA ARG A 495 21.42 14.34 -4.64
C ARG A 495 19.90 14.28 -4.83
N THR A 496 19.38 14.71 -5.98
CA THR A 496 17.93 14.61 -6.32
C THR A 496 17.57 13.24 -6.91
N GLN A 497 18.58 12.43 -7.23
CA GLN A 497 18.45 11.06 -7.71
C GLN A 497 19.49 10.13 -7.08
N LEU A 498 19.18 8.84 -7.04
CA LEU A 498 20.09 7.79 -6.59
C LEU A 498 19.77 6.48 -7.31
N ARG A 499 20.71 5.54 -7.29
CA ARG A 499 20.47 4.16 -7.74
C ARG A 499 20.30 3.26 -6.53
N LEU A 500 19.10 2.71 -6.36
CA LEU A 500 18.76 1.74 -5.32
C LEU A 500 18.83 0.34 -5.93
N THR A 501 19.56 -0.57 -5.30
CA THR A 501 19.55 -2.00 -5.61
C THR A 501 19.14 -2.77 -4.36
N VAL A 502 18.11 -3.60 -4.46
CA VAL A 502 17.64 -4.48 -3.38
C VAL A 502 17.69 -5.91 -3.88
N ALA A 503 18.15 -6.83 -3.03
CA ALA A 503 18.25 -8.25 -3.36
C ALA A 503 17.85 -9.14 -2.18
N SER A 504 17.10 -10.21 -2.43
CA SER A 504 16.77 -11.24 -1.43
C SER A 504 16.49 -12.58 -2.10
N GLY A 505 16.27 -13.63 -1.30
CA GLY A 505 15.90 -14.96 -1.83
C GLY A 505 14.45 -15.08 -2.34
N ASP A 506 13.61 -14.05 -2.18
CA ASP A 506 12.21 -14.04 -2.63
C ASP A 506 11.91 -12.84 -3.53
N GLN A 507 11.19 -13.08 -4.63
CA GLN A 507 10.86 -12.05 -5.62
C GLN A 507 9.89 -11.00 -5.06
N ASN A 508 8.86 -11.46 -4.33
CA ASN A 508 7.82 -10.57 -3.82
C ASN A 508 8.38 -9.62 -2.74
N LEU A 509 9.17 -10.16 -1.80
CA LEU A 509 9.92 -9.38 -0.81
C LEU A 509 10.91 -8.40 -1.45
N THR A 510 11.67 -8.83 -2.47
CA THR A 510 12.64 -7.95 -3.14
C THR A 510 11.95 -6.72 -3.73
N PHE A 511 10.78 -6.92 -4.36
CA PHE A 511 9.97 -5.82 -4.90
C PHE A 511 9.37 -4.93 -3.80
N GLU A 512 8.69 -5.52 -2.81
CA GLU A 512 7.99 -4.77 -1.76
C GLU A 512 8.95 -3.99 -0.85
N LEU A 513 10.11 -4.55 -0.49
CA LEU A 513 11.15 -3.84 0.27
C LEU A 513 11.74 -2.67 -0.55
N LYS A 514 11.92 -2.84 -1.86
CA LYS A 514 12.43 -1.80 -2.75
C LYS A 514 11.43 -0.65 -2.96
N GLU A 515 10.13 -0.92 -3.02
CA GLU A 515 9.12 0.15 -3.02
C GLU A 515 9.00 0.81 -1.64
N PHE A 516 9.06 0.04 -0.55
CA PHE A 516 9.02 0.57 0.83
C PHE A 516 10.17 1.55 1.10
N ILE A 517 11.41 1.19 0.76
CA ILE A 517 12.57 2.08 0.90
C ILE A 517 12.40 3.35 0.04
N LYS A 518 11.87 3.21 -1.17
CA LYS A 518 11.64 4.32 -2.10
C LYS A 518 10.59 5.32 -1.58
N GLU A 519 9.50 4.84 -0.97
CA GLU A 519 8.46 5.68 -0.35
C GLU A 519 9.02 6.58 0.77
N HIS A 520 10.04 6.12 1.49
CA HIS A 520 10.73 6.90 2.52
C HIS A 520 11.82 7.86 1.98
N LEU A 521 12.24 7.70 0.72
CA LEU A 521 13.29 8.51 0.08
C LEU A 521 12.75 9.66 -0.77
N ILE A 522 11.53 9.53 -1.32
CA ILE A 522 10.93 10.54 -2.20
C ILE A 522 10.02 11.50 -1.43
N ASP A 523 10.02 12.78 -1.82
CA ASP A 523 8.97 13.71 -1.41
C ASP A 523 7.71 13.40 -2.24
N MET A 524 6.85 12.49 -1.76
CA MET A 524 5.50 12.38 -2.31
C MET A 524 4.76 13.70 -2.06
N PRO A 525 4.11 14.30 -3.09
CA PRO A 525 3.19 15.41 -2.89
C PRO A 525 1.97 14.89 -2.14
N ARG A 526 2.05 14.92 -0.80
CA ARG A 526 0.93 14.60 0.09
C ARG A 526 -0.20 15.57 -0.23
N THR A 527 -1.39 15.03 -0.50
CA THR A 527 -2.58 15.84 -0.70
C THR A 527 -2.89 16.58 0.61
N GLN A 528 -2.35 17.78 0.77
CA GLN A 528 -2.82 18.70 1.80
C GLN A 528 -4.30 18.92 1.51
N ALA A 529 -5.15 18.60 2.49
CA ALA A 529 -6.52 19.08 2.48
C ALA A 529 -6.46 20.59 2.27
N ALA A 530 -7.19 21.10 1.28
CA ALA A 530 -7.17 22.52 0.96
C ALA A 530 -7.47 23.31 2.25
N PRO A 531 -6.68 24.36 2.58
CA PRO A 531 -6.95 25.14 3.76
C PRO A 531 -8.38 25.66 3.69
N SER A 532 -9.17 25.41 4.73
CA SER A 532 -10.55 25.86 4.81
C SER A 532 -10.59 27.36 4.51
N PRO A 533 -11.50 27.84 3.64
CA PRO A 533 -11.58 29.26 3.33
C PRO A 533 -11.75 30.03 4.63
N ALA A 534 -10.86 30.99 4.88
CA ALA A 534 -10.90 31.81 6.09
C ALA A 534 -12.29 32.47 6.21
N PRO A 535 -12.85 32.57 7.43
CA PRO A 535 -14.15 33.22 7.61
C PRO A 535 -14.08 34.64 7.07
N VAL A 536 -14.93 34.95 6.09
CA VAL A 536 -15.00 36.26 5.46
C VAL A 536 -15.42 37.27 6.53
N GLN A 537 -14.47 38.10 6.99
CA GLN A 537 -14.79 39.22 7.85
C GLN A 537 -15.78 40.14 7.13
N PRO A 538 -16.86 40.61 7.78
CA PRO A 538 -17.79 41.56 7.18
C PRO A 538 -17.05 42.84 6.80
N GLN A 539 -16.92 43.06 5.50
CA GLN A 539 -16.21 44.21 4.96
C GLN A 539 -17.10 45.45 5.14
N LEU A 540 -16.65 46.40 5.98
CA LEU A 540 -17.36 47.66 6.21
C LEU A 540 -17.61 48.37 4.87
N ALA A 541 -18.88 48.71 4.61
CA ALA A 541 -19.29 49.34 3.36
C ALA A 541 -18.61 50.71 3.19
N ALA A 542 -17.97 50.92 2.05
CA ALA A 542 -17.38 52.20 1.69
C ALA A 542 -18.49 53.25 1.45
N ALA A 543 -18.29 54.46 1.96
CA ALA A 543 -19.26 55.54 1.86
C ALA A 543 -19.47 56.00 0.40
N ALA A 544 -20.74 56.16 0.00
CA ALA A 544 -21.11 56.77 -1.27
C ALA A 544 -20.91 58.30 -1.22
N PRO A 545 -20.55 58.96 -2.35
CA PRO A 545 -20.39 60.41 -2.39
C PRO A 545 -21.74 61.14 -2.29
N ALA A 546 -21.79 62.22 -1.51
CA ALA A 546 -23.01 62.96 -1.23
C ALA A 546 -23.51 63.77 -2.43
N THR A 547 -24.76 63.54 -2.84
CA THR A 547 -25.52 64.46 -3.71
C THR A 547 -26.40 65.37 -2.85
N TYR A 548 -26.01 66.63 -2.74
CA TYR A 548 -26.81 67.69 -2.10
C TYR A 548 -28.09 67.96 -2.91
N ASN A 549 -29.25 67.87 -2.26
CA ASN A 549 -30.48 68.59 -2.60
C ASN A 549 -31.53 68.40 -1.49
N ASP A 550 -31.56 69.31 -0.52
CA ASP A 550 -32.67 69.44 0.44
C ASP A 550 -33.12 70.92 0.49
N PRO A 551 -34.38 71.25 0.15
CA PRO A 551 -34.91 72.62 0.18
C PRO A 551 -34.98 73.27 1.58
N GLY A 552 -34.71 72.56 2.67
CA GLY A 552 -34.83 73.09 4.04
C GLY A 552 -33.81 74.17 4.45
N ALA A 553 -32.69 74.31 3.73
CA ALA A 553 -31.55 75.14 4.17
C ALA A 553 -31.63 76.64 3.82
N MET A 554 -32.75 77.12 3.27
CA MET A 554 -32.91 78.51 2.76
C MET A 554 -33.61 79.48 3.74
N LEU A 555 -33.77 79.13 5.03
CA LEU A 555 -34.59 79.90 5.98
C LEU A 555 -33.98 80.06 7.39
N ALA A 556 -32.64 80.12 7.48
CA ALA A 556 -31.89 80.39 8.72
C ALA A 556 -30.87 81.53 8.57
N GLY A 557 -31.14 82.49 7.66
CA GLY A 557 -30.29 83.65 7.38
C GLY A 557 -31.01 84.99 7.49
N LEU A 558 -32.12 85.05 8.24
CA LEU A 558 -32.96 86.24 8.37
C LEU A 558 -33.75 86.23 9.69
N LEU A 559 -33.02 86.29 10.82
CA LEU A 559 -33.44 86.88 12.10
C LEU A 559 -32.23 87.01 13.03
#